data_AF-Q70CC3-F1
#
_entry.id   AF-Q70CC3-F1
#
_cell.length_a   1.000
_cell.length_b   1.000
_cell.length_c   1.000
_cell.angle_alpha   90.00
_cell.angle_beta   90.00
_cell.angle_gamma   90.00
#
_symmetry.space_group_name_H-M   'P 1'
#
loop_
_entity.id
_entity.type
_entity.pdbx_description
1 polymer ?
#
loop_
_entity_poly.entity_id
_entity_poly.type
_entity_poly.pdbx_seq_one_letter_code
_entity_poly.pdbx_strand_id
1 'polypeptide(L)'
;MTHLGLLACYAGLLASAAAPHFSLALSLRSGTAASQQSSLSANLFASGQVSLRAAPTGNEITADCLDTINKLRNENIKDLLGTLTKAEDSDVTASLKTIPVADAASLTTATIAAKLAGDSVDTCASGGNADAKTYPGLVIPFTHDKDFDCDALIQATYTAGLNQLKQSNFEPSKGTYDATKAPFDNVDASNVAFLLSAKSKKVSCAATKNCNAGHDVLFCYFIEPLRNGDQSFHNLSFTMPPWGLEAGAASTAVPSVATVLLTLALIIQP
;
A
#
# COMPACT_ATOMS: atom_id res chain seq x y z
N MET A 1 37.38 39.16 36.11
CA MET A 1 38.00 38.04 36.87
C MET A 1 37.23 36.77 36.55
N THR A 2 37.99 35.73 36.30
CA THR A 2 37.72 34.46 35.62
C THR A 2 37.42 33.31 36.59
N HIS A 3 36.58 32.36 36.19
CA HIS A 3 36.59 30.97 36.69
C HIS A 3 36.27 30.06 35.50
N LEU A 4 37.25 29.51 34.78
CA LEU A 4 38.07 28.31 35.06
C LEU A 4 37.27 27.06 35.46
N GLY A 5 37.22 26.11 34.53
CA GLY A 5 36.74 24.75 34.72
C GLY A 5 37.78 23.82 35.35
N LEU A 6 37.33 22.63 35.72
CA LEU A 6 38.16 21.55 36.25
C LEU A 6 37.60 20.19 35.85
N LEU A 7 38.52 19.35 35.38
CA LEU A 7 38.43 17.94 35.01
C LEU A 7 39.14 17.11 36.11
N ALA A 8 38.59 15.94 36.47
CA ALA A 8 39.21 14.77 37.12
C ALA A 8 38.10 13.90 37.75
N CYS A 9 38.11 12.58 37.91
CA CYS A 9 39.01 11.47 37.56
C CYS A 9 38.30 10.14 37.96
N TYR A 10 38.57 9.06 37.20
CA TYR A 10 38.62 7.61 37.52
C TYR A 10 37.57 6.89 38.42
N ALA A 11 37.07 5.75 37.93
CA ALA A 11 37.40 4.37 38.43
C ALA A 11 36.49 3.28 37.82
N GLY A 12 37.05 2.08 37.56
CA GLY A 12 36.27 0.82 37.51
C GLY A 12 36.75 -0.25 36.52
N LEU A 13 37.47 -1.26 37.02
CA LEU A 13 38.04 -2.44 36.33
C LEU A 13 37.06 -3.65 36.24
N LEU A 14 37.50 -4.69 35.50
CA LEU A 14 37.14 -6.15 35.52
C LEU A 14 36.20 -6.60 34.37
N ALA A 15 36.36 -7.75 33.69
CA ALA A 15 37.31 -8.87 33.72
C ALA A 15 37.09 -9.74 32.44
N SER A 16 38.09 -10.56 32.14
CA SER A 16 38.20 -11.50 31.01
C SER A 16 37.12 -12.59 30.94
N ALA A 17 36.74 -12.99 29.72
CA ALA A 17 36.22 -14.32 29.42
C ALA A 17 36.91 -14.88 28.16
N ALA A 18 37.47 -16.08 28.32
CA ALA A 18 38.26 -16.79 27.33
C ALA A 18 37.40 -17.27 26.14
N ALA A 19 37.95 -17.15 24.93
CA ALA A 19 37.45 -17.85 23.74
C ALA A 19 38.18 -19.20 23.60
N PRO A 20 37.49 -20.32 23.37
CA PRO A 20 38.15 -21.55 22.99
C PRO A 20 38.45 -21.54 21.48
N HIS A 21 39.70 -21.89 21.19
CA HIS A 21 40.22 -22.18 19.85
C HIS A 21 39.52 -23.41 19.25
N PHE A 22 39.08 -23.29 17.99
CA PHE A 22 38.87 -24.45 17.12
C PHE A 22 39.81 -24.37 15.92
N SER A 23 40.90 -25.13 16.01
CA SER A 23 41.70 -25.53 14.86
C SER A 23 40.93 -26.59 14.07
N LEU A 24 40.58 -26.30 12.82
CA LEU A 24 40.30 -27.33 11.82
C LEU A 24 41.42 -27.30 10.79
N ALA A 25 42.44 -28.10 11.06
CA ALA A 25 43.41 -28.51 10.06
C ALA A 25 42.76 -29.58 9.17
N LEU A 26 42.29 -29.20 7.98
CA LEU A 26 41.95 -30.15 6.94
C LEU A 26 43.23 -30.46 6.14
N SER A 27 43.76 -31.66 6.37
CA SER A 27 44.86 -32.23 5.58
C SER A 27 44.43 -32.36 4.12
N LEU A 28 45.06 -31.57 3.25
CA LEU A 28 45.17 -31.87 1.82
C LEU A 28 46.07 -33.08 1.65
N ARG A 29 45.48 -34.27 1.51
CA ARG A 29 46.19 -35.44 1.02
C ARG A 29 45.86 -35.60 -0.47
N SER A 30 46.70 -34.98 -1.30
CA SER A 30 46.77 -35.28 -2.72
C SER A 30 47.26 -36.71 -2.90
N GLY A 31 46.42 -37.55 -3.49
CA GLY A 31 46.77 -38.88 -3.96
C GLY A 31 46.32 -39.03 -5.41
N THR A 32 47.26 -38.90 -6.34
CA THR A 32 47.10 -39.32 -7.73
C THR A 32 47.27 -40.84 -7.80
N ALA A 33 46.30 -41.55 -8.37
CA ALA A 33 46.52 -42.49 -9.47
C ALA A 33 45.31 -43.40 -9.76
N ALA A 34 45.20 -43.67 -11.06
CA ALA A 34 44.67 -44.86 -11.72
C ALA A 34 43.17 -44.91 -12.07
N SER A 35 42.98 -44.98 -13.38
CA SER A 35 41.76 -45.17 -14.14
C SER A 35 41.04 -46.46 -13.78
N GLN A 36 39.70 -46.38 -13.69
CA GLN A 36 38.87 -47.46 -14.18
C GLN A 36 37.62 -46.87 -14.84
N GLN A 37 37.60 -47.05 -16.15
CA GLN A 37 36.49 -46.75 -17.03
C GLN A 37 35.34 -47.68 -16.63
N SER A 38 34.27 -47.12 -16.09
CA SER A 38 32.99 -47.82 -15.94
C SER A 38 31.92 -46.91 -16.49
N SER A 39 31.59 -47.16 -17.76
CA SER A 39 30.42 -46.62 -18.44
C SER A 39 29.16 -47.12 -17.74
N LEU A 40 28.71 -46.36 -16.75
CA LEU A 40 27.31 -46.39 -16.33
C LEU A 40 26.72 -45.06 -16.77
N SER A 41 26.01 -45.11 -17.88
CA SER A 41 25.11 -44.06 -18.37
C SER A 41 24.03 -43.82 -17.32
N ALA A 42 24.38 -43.07 -16.27
CA ALA A 42 23.40 -42.40 -15.45
C ALA A 42 22.89 -41.24 -16.30
N ASN A 43 21.79 -41.49 -17.01
CA ASN A 43 20.90 -40.44 -17.47
C ASN A 43 20.41 -39.69 -16.23
N LEU A 44 21.22 -38.76 -15.73
CA LEU A 44 20.81 -37.69 -14.86
C LEU A 44 19.94 -36.76 -15.71
N PHE A 45 18.72 -37.21 -15.97
CA PHE A 45 17.60 -36.30 -16.07
C PHE A 45 17.46 -35.64 -14.70
N ALA A 46 18.29 -34.64 -14.44
CA ALA A 46 17.88 -33.53 -13.59
C ALA A 46 16.82 -32.78 -14.39
N SER A 47 15.64 -33.38 -14.51
CA SER A 47 14.40 -32.65 -14.71
C SER A 47 14.31 -31.73 -13.51
N GLY A 48 14.84 -30.52 -13.65
CA GLY A 48 14.48 -29.42 -12.77
C GLY A 48 12.96 -29.38 -12.81
N GLN A 49 12.33 -29.87 -11.75
CA GLN A 49 10.96 -29.50 -11.44
C GLN A 49 11.03 -27.99 -11.27
N VAL A 50 10.75 -27.27 -12.36
CA VAL A 50 10.12 -25.97 -12.27
C VAL A 50 8.89 -26.25 -11.44
N SER A 51 8.99 -26.00 -10.14
CA SER A 51 7.82 -26.00 -9.27
C SER A 51 6.82 -25.13 -9.99
N LEU A 52 5.73 -25.73 -10.48
CA LEU A 52 4.63 -25.01 -11.09
C LEU A 52 4.03 -24.18 -9.97
N ARG A 53 4.62 -23.00 -9.74
CA ARG A 53 4.16 -22.07 -8.73
C ARG A 53 2.77 -21.65 -9.17
N ALA A 54 1.80 -21.87 -8.30
CA ALA A 54 0.44 -21.43 -8.56
C ALA A 54 0.43 -19.90 -8.61
N ALA A 55 -0.26 -19.32 -9.57
CA ALA A 55 -0.46 -17.88 -9.63
C ALA A 55 -1.48 -17.44 -8.56
N PRO A 56 -1.36 -16.21 -8.03
CA PRO A 56 -2.39 -15.60 -7.19
C PRO A 56 -3.72 -15.51 -7.91
N THR A 57 -4.80 -15.45 -7.14
CA THR A 57 -6.16 -15.37 -7.67
C THR A 57 -6.88 -14.18 -7.05
N GLY A 58 -7.42 -13.30 -7.89
CA GLY A 58 -8.31 -12.24 -7.45
C GLY A 58 -9.74 -12.74 -7.29
N ASN A 59 -10.45 -12.24 -6.28
CA ASN A 59 -11.88 -12.47 -6.07
C ASN A 59 -12.62 -11.15 -6.25
N GLU A 60 -13.79 -11.18 -6.90
CA GLU A 60 -14.67 -10.04 -7.01
C GLU A 60 -15.23 -9.67 -5.63
N ILE A 61 -15.15 -8.39 -5.28
CA ILE A 61 -15.50 -7.87 -3.95
C ILE A 61 -16.12 -6.48 -4.04
N THR A 62 -16.65 -6.10 -5.21
CA THR A 62 -17.17 -4.74 -5.45
C THR A 62 -18.28 -4.40 -4.47
N ALA A 63 -19.15 -5.36 -4.15
CA ALA A 63 -20.24 -5.13 -3.20
C ALA A 63 -19.72 -4.70 -1.82
N ASP A 64 -18.63 -5.31 -1.36
CA ASP A 64 -18.03 -5.04 -0.05
C ASP A 64 -17.35 -3.66 0.01
N CYS A 65 -16.87 -3.16 -1.14
CA CYS A 65 -16.16 -1.89 -1.23
C CYS A 65 -17.02 -0.70 -1.63
N LEU A 66 -18.13 -0.95 -2.33
CA LEU A 66 -18.89 0.09 -3.03
C LEU A 66 -19.47 1.13 -2.06
N ASP A 67 -19.94 0.68 -0.90
CA ASP A 67 -20.52 1.55 0.11
C ASP A 67 -19.48 2.54 0.66
N THR A 68 -18.28 2.07 1.01
CA THR A 68 -17.19 2.94 1.47
C THR A 68 -16.75 3.92 0.38
N ILE A 69 -16.60 3.45 -0.87
CA ILE A 69 -16.22 4.32 -1.99
C ILE A 69 -17.25 5.45 -2.16
N ASN A 70 -18.54 5.11 -2.17
CA ASN A 70 -19.61 6.09 -2.33
C ASN A 70 -19.73 7.03 -1.12
N LYS A 71 -19.54 6.52 0.10
CA LYS A 71 -19.50 7.34 1.32
C LYS A 71 -18.41 8.41 1.22
N LEU A 72 -17.18 8.02 0.88
CA LEU A 72 -16.07 8.96 0.74
C LEU A 72 -16.30 9.98 -0.40
N ARG A 73 -16.93 9.57 -1.50
CA ARG A 73 -17.29 10.48 -2.60
C ARG A 73 -18.33 11.53 -2.19
N ASN A 74 -19.31 11.13 -1.38
CA ASN A 74 -20.40 12.01 -0.93
C ASN A 74 -19.93 12.98 0.16
N GLU A 75 -19.28 12.47 1.22
CA GLU A 75 -18.87 13.26 2.39
C GLU A 75 -17.93 14.42 2.02
N ASN A 76 -17.06 14.20 1.04
CA ASN A 76 -15.99 15.14 0.74
C ASN A 76 -16.34 16.19 -0.33
N ILE A 77 -17.46 16.01 -1.04
CA ILE A 77 -17.77 16.82 -2.21
C ILE A 77 -19.26 17.20 -2.30
N LYS A 78 -20.01 17.14 -1.19
CA LYS A 78 -21.42 17.58 -1.07
C LYS A 78 -22.27 17.22 -2.30
N ASP A 79 -22.28 15.93 -2.65
CA ASP A 79 -23.07 15.36 -3.76
C ASP A 79 -22.69 15.85 -5.18
N LEU A 80 -21.55 16.52 -5.37
CA LEU A 80 -21.05 16.91 -6.70
C LEU A 80 -20.57 15.70 -7.52
N LEU A 81 -20.21 14.61 -6.85
CA LEU A 81 -19.91 13.36 -7.52
C LEU A 81 -21.15 12.47 -7.52
N GLY A 82 -21.49 11.95 -8.70
CA GLY A 82 -22.52 10.92 -8.81
C GLY A 82 -22.11 9.66 -8.06
N THR A 83 -23.11 8.99 -7.49
CA THR A 83 -22.99 7.65 -6.89
C THR A 83 -22.54 6.65 -7.94
N LEU A 84 -21.52 5.87 -7.60
CA LEU A 84 -21.04 4.77 -8.43
C LEU A 84 -21.95 3.55 -8.27
N THR A 85 -22.10 2.82 -9.36
CA THR A 85 -22.77 1.51 -9.39
C THR A 85 -21.77 0.40 -9.69
N LYS A 86 -22.13 -0.85 -9.40
CA LYS A 86 -21.29 -2.00 -9.78
C LYS A 86 -21.18 -2.09 -11.31
N ALA A 87 -19.96 -2.29 -11.80
CA ALA A 87 -19.68 -2.66 -13.18
C ALA A 87 -19.73 -4.18 -13.35
N GLU A 88 -20.26 -4.64 -14.47
CA GLU A 88 -20.16 -6.03 -14.88
C GLU A 88 -18.81 -6.30 -15.55
N ASP A 89 -18.35 -7.55 -15.56
CA ASP A 89 -17.09 -7.92 -16.23
C ASP A 89 -17.06 -7.50 -17.71
N SER A 90 -18.22 -7.55 -18.37
CA SER A 90 -18.37 -7.09 -19.75
C SER A 90 -18.14 -5.58 -19.91
N ASP A 91 -18.53 -4.76 -18.93
CA ASP A 91 -18.22 -3.32 -18.91
C ASP A 91 -16.70 -3.11 -18.77
N VAL A 92 -16.05 -3.87 -17.87
CA VAL A 92 -14.61 -3.80 -17.62
C VAL A 92 -13.83 -4.16 -18.88
N THR A 93 -14.10 -5.31 -19.48
CA THR A 93 -13.42 -5.74 -20.71
C THR A 93 -13.67 -4.78 -21.88
N ALA A 94 -14.88 -4.23 -22.02
CA ALA A 94 -15.17 -3.24 -23.05
C ALA A 94 -14.36 -1.95 -22.84
N SER A 95 -14.30 -1.46 -21.61
CA SER A 95 -13.54 -0.25 -21.25
C SER A 95 -12.02 -0.46 -21.42
N LEU A 96 -11.49 -1.62 -21.02
CA LEU A 96 -10.07 -1.96 -21.16
C LEU A 96 -9.61 -2.05 -22.63
N LYS A 97 -10.49 -2.43 -23.56
CA LYS A 97 -10.16 -2.42 -25.00
C LYS A 97 -9.90 -1.02 -25.56
N THR A 98 -10.32 0.03 -24.85
CA THR A 98 -10.13 1.42 -25.27
C THR A 98 -8.83 2.05 -24.76
N ILE A 99 -8.02 1.29 -24.01
CA ILE A 99 -6.72 1.69 -23.48
C ILE A 99 -5.61 0.77 -24.03
N PRO A 100 -4.37 1.29 -24.18
CA PRO A 100 -3.26 0.51 -24.73
C PRO A 100 -2.66 -0.44 -23.67
N VAL A 101 -3.43 -1.45 -23.28
CA VAL A 101 -3.00 -2.51 -22.35
C VAL A 101 -2.95 -3.84 -23.10
N ALA A 102 -1.87 -4.59 -22.90
CA ALA A 102 -1.72 -5.91 -23.51
C ALA A 102 -2.82 -6.88 -23.05
N ASP A 103 -3.27 -7.74 -23.95
CA ASP A 103 -4.26 -8.79 -23.68
C ASP A 103 -5.59 -8.31 -23.05
N ALA A 104 -5.98 -7.05 -23.30
CA ALA A 104 -7.17 -6.42 -22.72
C ALA A 104 -8.47 -7.22 -22.88
N ALA A 105 -8.59 -8.02 -23.94
CA ALA A 105 -9.76 -8.88 -24.17
C ALA A 105 -9.93 -10.00 -23.15
N SER A 106 -8.85 -10.38 -22.46
CA SER A 106 -8.83 -11.44 -21.43
C SER A 106 -8.80 -10.90 -20.01
N LEU A 107 -8.64 -9.57 -19.85
CA LEU A 107 -8.52 -8.93 -18.55
C LEU A 107 -9.90 -8.66 -17.94
N THR A 108 -10.04 -9.13 -16.71
CA THR A 108 -11.03 -8.70 -15.72
C THR A 108 -10.34 -8.06 -14.53
N THR A 109 -11.08 -7.37 -13.67
CA THR A 109 -10.55 -6.78 -12.42
C THR A 109 -9.83 -7.82 -11.56
N ALA A 110 -10.39 -9.04 -11.46
CA ALA A 110 -9.78 -10.14 -10.72
C ALA A 110 -8.45 -10.60 -11.30
N THR A 111 -8.35 -10.73 -12.63
CA THR A 111 -7.09 -11.10 -13.29
C THR A 111 -6.03 -10.00 -13.18
N ILE A 112 -6.46 -8.73 -13.15
CA ILE A 112 -5.55 -7.59 -12.96
C ILE A 112 -5.00 -7.59 -11.53
N ALA A 113 -5.86 -7.76 -10.51
CA ALA A 113 -5.42 -7.87 -9.12
C ALA A 113 -4.38 -8.99 -8.94
N ALA A 114 -4.63 -10.16 -9.53
CA ALA A 114 -3.68 -11.27 -9.54
C ALA A 114 -2.34 -10.91 -10.21
N LYS A 115 -2.38 -10.30 -11.40
CA LYS A 115 -1.17 -9.85 -12.12
C LYS A 115 -0.38 -8.80 -11.33
N LEU A 116 -1.06 -7.90 -10.62
CA LEU A 116 -0.44 -6.90 -9.77
C LEU A 116 0.25 -7.53 -8.54
N ALA A 117 -0.34 -8.58 -7.96
CA ALA A 117 0.27 -9.33 -6.87
C ALA A 117 1.54 -10.09 -7.33
N GLY A 118 1.55 -10.61 -8.55
CA GLY A 118 2.70 -11.27 -9.18
C GLY A 118 2.38 -12.70 -9.64
N ASP A 119 3.41 -13.47 -9.98
CA ASP A 119 3.21 -14.79 -10.65
C ASP A 119 3.17 -15.99 -9.69
N SER A 120 3.35 -15.78 -8.38
CA SER A 120 3.49 -16.87 -7.40
C SER A 120 2.77 -16.57 -6.10
N VAL A 121 1.83 -17.44 -5.70
CA VAL A 121 1.14 -17.39 -4.39
C VAL A 121 2.10 -17.40 -3.21
N ASP A 122 3.24 -18.07 -3.34
CA ASP A 122 4.21 -18.20 -2.25
C ASP A 122 4.85 -16.86 -1.88
N THR A 123 4.98 -15.93 -2.84
CA THR A 123 5.78 -14.71 -2.64
C THR A 123 5.03 -13.43 -2.95
N CYS A 124 4.10 -13.44 -3.92
CA CYS A 124 3.47 -12.24 -4.49
C CYS A 124 4.43 -11.06 -4.57
N ALA A 125 5.59 -11.30 -5.19
CA ALA A 125 6.75 -10.42 -5.10
C ALA A 125 6.49 -9.00 -5.63
N SER A 126 5.48 -8.83 -6.49
CA SER A 126 5.10 -7.54 -7.06
C SER A 126 4.06 -6.80 -6.22
N GLY A 127 3.27 -7.50 -5.39
CA GLY A 127 2.12 -6.93 -4.70
C GLY A 127 2.46 -5.71 -3.85
N GLY A 128 3.58 -5.74 -3.12
CA GLY A 128 3.99 -4.62 -2.25
C GLY A 128 4.36 -3.33 -2.99
N ASN A 129 4.64 -3.43 -4.30
CA ASN A 129 4.95 -2.30 -5.16
C ASN A 129 3.88 -2.09 -6.24
N ALA A 130 2.71 -2.71 -6.09
CA ALA A 130 1.64 -2.57 -7.07
C ALA A 130 1.18 -1.11 -7.17
N ASP A 131 1.02 -0.63 -8.40
CA ASP A 131 0.63 0.75 -8.69
C ASP A 131 -0.27 0.83 -9.94
N ALA A 132 -0.73 2.04 -10.25
CA ALA A 132 -1.63 2.31 -11.36
C ALA A 132 -0.93 2.59 -12.71
N LYS A 133 0.41 2.41 -12.82
CA LYS A 133 1.16 2.77 -14.04
C LYS A 133 0.82 1.88 -15.23
N THR A 134 0.58 0.59 -14.95
CA THR A 134 0.25 -0.39 -16.00
C THR A 134 -1.25 -0.53 -16.18
N TYR A 135 -2.00 -0.61 -15.08
CA TYR A 135 -3.45 -0.75 -15.10
C TYR A 135 -4.07 0.45 -14.37
N PRO A 136 -4.78 1.34 -15.06
CA PRO A 136 -5.35 2.52 -14.43
C PRO A 136 -6.50 2.10 -13.51
N GLY A 137 -6.42 2.50 -12.25
CA GLY A 137 -7.42 2.24 -11.23
C GLY A 137 -6.89 2.57 -9.85
N LEU A 138 -7.73 2.34 -8.84
CA LEU A 138 -7.29 2.36 -7.45
C LEU A 138 -6.55 1.04 -7.17
N VAL A 139 -5.38 1.12 -6.56
CA VAL A 139 -4.50 -0.01 -6.24
C VAL A 139 -4.05 0.13 -4.79
N ILE A 140 -4.35 -0.87 -3.95
CA ILE A 140 -3.96 -0.88 -2.55
C ILE A 140 -3.23 -2.21 -2.27
N PRO A 141 -1.90 -2.20 -2.14
CA PRO A 141 -1.15 -3.29 -1.53
C PRO A 141 -1.52 -3.44 -0.06
N PHE A 142 -1.68 -4.67 0.42
CA PHE A 142 -1.88 -4.96 1.84
C PHE A 142 -1.22 -6.27 2.24
N THR A 143 -0.82 -6.40 3.50
CA THR A 143 -0.16 -7.62 3.97
C THR A 143 -1.16 -8.76 4.12
N HIS A 144 -0.76 -9.97 3.72
CA HIS A 144 -1.63 -11.15 3.71
C HIS A 144 -2.11 -11.59 5.09
N ASP A 145 -1.35 -11.29 6.14
CA ASP A 145 -1.65 -11.64 7.54
C ASP A 145 -2.76 -10.79 8.18
N LYS A 146 -3.36 -9.87 7.41
CA LYS A 146 -4.45 -9.01 7.84
C LYS A 146 -5.77 -9.55 7.32
N ASP A 147 -6.79 -9.50 8.17
CA ASP A 147 -8.16 -9.69 7.73
C ASP A 147 -8.50 -8.67 6.64
N PHE A 148 -9.08 -9.15 5.55
CA PHE A 148 -9.50 -8.28 4.46
C PHE A 148 -10.69 -7.43 4.92
N ASP A 149 -10.49 -6.11 4.98
CA ASP A 149 -11.52 -5.13 5.30
C ASP A 149 -11.42 -3.99 4.28
N CYS A 150 -12.38 -3.95 3.35
CA CYS A 150 -12.35 -2.94 2.31
C CYS A 150 -12.56 -1.52 2.86
N ASP A 151 -13.35 -1.37 3.92
CA ASP A 151 -13.60 -0.06 4.52
C ASP A 151 -12.31 0.50 5.12
N ALA A 152 -11.61 -0.32 5.92
CA ALA A 152 -10.34 0.06 6.53
C ALA A 152 -9.27 0.38 5.48
N LEU A 153 -9.13 -0.47 4.45
CA LEU A 153 -8.13 -0.28 3.40
C LEU A 153 -8.37 1.01 2.59
N ILE A 154 -9.62 1.23 2.15
CA ILE A 154 -9.96 2.41 1.34
C ILE A 154 -9.87 3.69 2.17
N GLN A 155 -10.34 3.70 3.42
CA GLN A 155 -10.20 4.87 4.29
C GLN A 155 -8.73 5.21 4.59
N ALA A 156 -7.90 4.19 4.82
CA ALA A 156 -6.47 4.38 5.07
C ALA A 156 -5.75 5.00 3.87
N THR A 157 -5.92 4.44 2.67
CA THR A 157 -5.28 4.99 1.46
C THR A 157 -5.81 6.39 1.13
N TYR A 158 -7.11 6.63 1.34
CA TYR A 158 -7.71 7.94 1.11
C TYR A 158 -7.09 9.00 2.02
N THR A 159 -6.96 8.69 3.31
CA THR A 159 -6.37 9.60 4.31
C THR A 159 -4.89 9.85 4.02
N ALA A 160 -4.12 8.80 3.73
CA ALA A 160 -2.71 8.91 3.35
C ALA A 160 -2.53 9.75 2.08
N GLY A 161 -3.35 9.53 1.07
CA GLY A 161 -3.29 10.24 -0.20
C GLY A 161 -3.63 11.72 -0.07
N LEU A 162 -4.65 12.07 0.72
CA LEU A 162 -4.97 13.47 1.01
C LEU A 162 -3.82 14.16 1.74
N ASN A 163 -3.16 13.49 2.68
CA ASN A 163 -1.97 14.03 3.33
C ASN A 163 -0.81 14.22 2.37
N GLN A 164 -0.57 13.26 1.46
CA GLN A 164 0.49 13.35 0.46
C GLN A 164 0.27 14.54 -0.48
N LEU A 165 -0.96 14.72 -0.95
CA LEU A 165 -1.29 15.81 -1.85
C LEU A 165 -1.22 17.19 -1.14
N LYS A 166 -1.60 17.27 0.16
CA LYS A 166 -1.37 18.45 1.02
C LYS A 166 0.12 18.80 1.10
N GLN A 167 0.95 17.81 1.46
CA GLN A 167 2.40 17.99 1.59
C GLN A 167 3.05 18.41 0.27
N SER A 168 2.49 17.99 -0.85
CA SER A 168 2.93 18.35 -2.19
C SER A 168 2.45 19.74 -2.64
N ASN A 169 1.67 20.46 -1.81
CA ASN A 169 1.00 21.72 -2.17
C ASN A 169 0.22 21.63 -3.49
N PHE A 170 -0.38 20.48 -3.74
CA PHE A 170 -1.06 20.22 -5.00
C PHE A 170 -2.29 21.14 -5.15
N GLU A 171 -2.45 21.75 -6.33
CA GLU A 171 -3.59 22.62 -6.66
C GLU A 171 -4.63 21.83 -7.50
N PRO A 172 -5.76 21.41 -6.91
CA PRO A 172 -6.71 20.52 -7.60
C PRO A 172 -7.32 21.10 -8.87
N SER A 173 -7.46 22.43 -8.96
CA SER A 173 -8.04 23.13 -10.12
C SER A 173 -7.16 23.10 -11.38
N LYS A 174 -5.86 22.87 -11.23
CA LYS A 174 -4.89 22.83 -12.34
C LYS A 174 -4.24 21.47 -12.51
N GLY A 175 -4.53 20.55 -11.62
CA GLY A 175 -3.91 19.23 -11.57
C GLY A 175 -4.35 18.32 -12.70
N THR A 176 -3.38 17.75 -13.40
CA THR A 176 -3.58 16.65 -14.36
C THR A 176 -3.04 15.36 -13.76
N TYR A 177 -3.77 14.27 -13.95
CA TYR A 177 -3.36 12.94 -13.52
C TYR A 177 -2.17 12.44 -14.35
N ASP A 178 -1.16 11.88 -13.71
CA ASP A 178 -0.06 11.15 -14.35
C ASP A 178 0.60 10.24 -13.31
N ALA A 179 0.36 8.92 -13.40
CA ALA A 179 0.89 7.93 -12.45
C ALA A 179 2.43 7.85 -12.41
N THR A 180 3.13 8.54 -13.30
CA THR A 180 4.60 8.58 -13.39
C THR A 180 5.21 9.85 -12.82
N LYS A 181 4.39 10.82 -12.38
CA LYS A 181 4.86 12.11 -11.88
C LYS A 181 4.21 12.47 -10.55
N ALA A 182 4.97 13.18 -9.73
CA ALA A 182 4.45 13.77 -8.51
C ALA A 182 3.21 14.65 -8.78
N PRO A 183 2.18 14.58 -7.90
CA PRO A 183 2.13 13.76 -6.69
C PRO A 183 1.60 12.33 -6.91
N PHE A 184 1.19 11.97 -8.13
CA PHE A 184 0.47 10.72 -8.43
C PHE A 184 1.37 9.52 -8.71
N ASP A 185 2.70 9.69 -8.67
CA ASP A 185 3.67 8.60 -8.57
C ASP A 185 3.63 7.92 -7.19
N ASN A 186 3.04 8.57 -6.19
CA ASN A 186 2.64 7.96 -4.93
C ASN A 186 1.26 7.27 -5.07
N VAL A 187 1.18 6.01 -4.66
CA VAL A 187 -0.02 5.18 -4.84
C VAL A 187 -1.25 5.73 -4.11
N ASP A 188 -1.09 6.24 -2.89
CA ASP A 188 -2.21 6.77 -2.11
C ASP A 188 -2.77 8.06 -2.74
N ALA A 189 -1.88 8.95 -3.18
CA ALA A 189 -2.28 10.16 -3.91
C ALA A 189 -2.98 9.82 -5.23
N SER A 190 -2.50 8.80 -5.95
CA SER A 190 -3.16 8.26 -7.15
C SER A 190 -4.55 7.71 -6.82
N ASN A 191 -4.70 6.96 -5.73
CA ASN A 191 -5.97 6.40 -5.30
C ASN A 191 -7.02 7.48 -5.01
N VAL A 192 -6.61 8.58 -4.37
CA VAL A 192 -7.49 9.74 -4.15
C VAL A 192 -7.99 10.33 -5.48
N ALA A 193 -7.14 10.41 -6.51
CA ALA A 193 -7.57 10.90 -7.82
C ALA A 193 -8.68 10.02 -8.42
N PHE A 194 -8.55 8.69 -8.35
CA PHE A 194 -9.60 7.78 -8.82
C PHE A 194 -10.88 7.89 -7.99
N LEU A 195 -10.76 7.89 -6.66
CA LEU A 195 -11.90 8.01 -5.75
C LEU A 195 -12.70 9.28 -6.00
N LEU A 196 -12.04 10.41 -6.27
CA LEU A 196 -12.68 11.71 -6.44
C LEU A 196 -12.91 12.10 -7.91
N SER A 197 -12.66 11.18 -8.86
CA SER A 197 -12.93 11.42 -10.27
C SER A 197 -14.42 11.45 -10.57
N ALA A 198 -14.86 12.48 -11.29
CA ALA A 198 -16.23 12.59 -11.81
C ALA A 198 -16.45 11.83 -13.12
N LYS A 199 -15.39 11.28 -13.75
CA LYS A 199 -15.50 10.64 -15.08
C LYS A 199 -16.34 9.36 -15.01
N SER A 200 -16.11 8.55 -13.99
CA SER A 200 -16.68 7.21 -13.92
C SER A 200 -18.02 7.18 -13.18
N LYS A 201 -18.93 6.32 -13.67
CA LYS A 201 -20.25 6.04 -13.06
C LYS A 201 -20.38 4.62 -12.55
N LYS A 202 -19.44 3.76 -12.91
CA LYS A 202 -19.39 2.36 -12.51
C LYS A 202 -18.00 1.99 -12.03
N VAL A 203 -17.92 1.05 -11.11
CA VAL A 203 -16.67 0.51 -10.57
C VAL A 203 -16.77 -1.00 -10.42
N SER A 204 -15.68 -1.71 -10.64
CA SER A 204 -15.51 -3.13 -10.31
C SER A 204 -14.26 -3.27 -9.46
N CYS A 205 -14.33 -4.01 -8.36
CA CYS A 205 -13.21 -4.25 -7.46
C CYS A 205 -12.92 -5.75 -7.32
N ALA A 206 -11.65 -6.07 -7.17
CA ALA A 206 -11.19 -7.40 -6.84
C ALA A 206 -10.00 -7.35 -5.87
N ALA A 207 -9.89 -8.37 -5.01
CA ALA A 207 -8.76 -8.54 -4.12
C ALA A 207 -8.16 -9.94 -4.22
N THR A 208 -6.83 -10.03 -4.16
CA THR A 208 -6.17 -11.31 -3.90
C THR A 208 -6.26 -11.66 -2.41
N LYS A 209 -6.14 -12.94 -2.08
CA LYS A 209 -6.20 -13.41 -0.67
C LYS A 209 -5.27 -14.59 -0.38
N ASN A 210 -4.33 -14.88 -1.26
CA ASN A 210 -3.54 -16.11 -1.24
C ASN A 210 -2.04 -15.84 -1.37
N CYS A 211 -1.60 -14.65 -0.97
CA CYS A 211 -0.22 -14.21 -1.01
C CYS A 211 0.54 -14.55 0.27
N ASN A 212 0.78 -15.84 0.53
CA ASN A 212 1.25 -16.40 1.80
C ASN A 212 2.41 -15.65 2.49
N ALA A 213 3.41 -15.19 1.74
CA ALA A 213 4.57 -14.44 2.28
C ALA A 213 4.75 -13.06 1.62
N GLY A 214 3.72 -12.57 0.93
CA GLY A 214 3.78 -11.36 0.14
C GLY A 214 2.74 -10.32 0.55
N HIS A 215 2.36 -9.50 -0.42
CA HIS A 215 1.25 -8.57 -0.26
C HIS A 215 0.14 -9.00 -1.20
N ASP A 216 -1.06 -9.07 -0.65
CA ASP A 216 -2.26 -9.11 -1.45
C ASP A 216 -2.53 -7.72 -2.04
N VAL A 217 -3.33 -7.66 -3.11
CA VAL A 217 -3.66 -6.42 -3.81
C VAL A 217 -5.16 -6.28 -3.93
N LEU A 218 -5.68 -5.15 -3.46
CA LEU A 218 -7.01 -4.66 -3.77
C LEU A 218 -6.91 -3.74 -4.99
N PHE A 219 -7.59 -4.11 -6.07
CA PHE A 219 -7.68 -3.32 -7.29
C PHE A 219 -9.13 -2.95 -7.58
N CYS A 220 -9.41 -1.67 -7.80
CA CYS A 220 -10.70 -1.20 -8.28
C CYS A 220 -10.53 -0.49 -9.63
N TYR A 221 -11.22 -1.02 -10.63
CA TYR A 221 -11.31 -0.46 -11.96
C TYR A 221 -12.57 0.40 -12.10
N PHE A 222 -12.38 1.66 -12.47
CA PHE A 222 -13.47 2.59 -12.73
C PHE A 222 -13.73 2.64 -14.23
N ILE A 223 -14.99 2.43 -14.65
CA ILE A 223 -15.34 2.48 -16.08
C ILE A 223 -15.13 3.90 -16.61
N GLU A 224 -14.43 4.02 -17.73
CA GLU A 224 -13.81 5.29 -18.18
C GLU A 224 -12.75 5.79 -17.19
N PRO A 225 -11.66 5.04 -16.97
CA PRO A 225 -10.68 5.37 -15.94
C PRO A 225 -9.96 6.68 -16.25
N LEU A 226 -9.41 7.33 -15.21
CA LEU A 226 -8.45 8.42 -15.38
C LEU A 226 -7.23 7.93 -16.19
N ARG A 227 -6.80 8.76 -17.13
CA ARG A 227 -5.64 8.58 -18.00
C ARG A 227 -4.66 9.72 -17.80
N ASN A 228 -3.43 9.52 -18.25
CA ASN A 228 -2.42 10.58 -18.21
C ASN A 228 -2.91 11.83 -18.94
N GLY A 229 -2.85 12.98 -18.27
CA GLY A 229 -3.33 14.26 -18.77
C GLY A 229 -4.80 14.58 -18.44
N ASP A 230 -5.58 13.62 -17.94
CA ASP A 230 -6.95 13.89 -17.50
C ASP A 230 -6.96 14.83 -16.28
N GLN A 231 -7.99 15.66 -16.16
CA GLN A 231 -8.19 16.44 -14.95
C GLN A 231 -8.69 15.54 -13.82
N SER A 232 -7.89 15.39 -12.77
CA SER A 232 -8.18 14.50 -11.64
C SER A 232 -9.37 14.96 -10.80
N PHE A 233 -9.61 16.28 -10.75
CA PHE A 233 -10.58 16.91 -9.83
C PHE A 233 -11.50 17.92 -10.55
N HIS A 234 -11.96 17.61 -11.77
CA HIS A 234 -12.86 18.49 -12.51
C HIS A 234 -14.09 18.88 -11.66
N ASN A 235 -14.39 20.18 -11.57
CA ASN A 235 -15.46 20.80 -10.75
C ASN A 235 -15.26 20.85 -9.22
N LEU A 236 -14.17 20.31 -8.68
CA LEU A 236 -13.90 20.35 -7.23
C LEU A 236 -13.28 21.65 -6.73
N SER A 237 -12.84 22.51 -7.65
CA SER A 237 -12.14 23.76 -7.36
C SER A 237 -12.98 24.78 -6.56
N PHE A 238 -14.30 24.64 -6.55
CA PHE A 238 -15.21 25.61 -5.93
C PHE A 238 -15.59 25.25 -4.49
N THR A 239 -15.33 24.02 -4.04
CA THR A 239 -16.03 23.45 -2.88
C THR A 239 -15.14 22.70 -1.90
N MET A 240 -13.91 22.35 -2.28
CA MET A 240 -12.93 21.89 -1.30
C MET A 240 -12.27 23.12 -0.67
N PRO A 241 -12.47 23.42 0.64
CA PRO A 241 -11.50 24.21 1.38
C PRO A 241 -10.14 23.53 1.19
N PRO A 242 -8.98 24.21 1.36
CA PRO A 242 -7.69 23.57 1.19
C PRO A 242 -7.57 22.44 2.23
N TRP A 243 -8.04 21.27 1.84
CA TRP A 243 -7.92 20.00 2.50
C TRP A 243 -8.54 19.92 3.90
N GLY A 244 -9.65 20.63 4.13
CA GLY A 244 -10.46 20.57 5.35
C GLY A 244 -11.40 19.37 5.34
N LEU A 245 -10.93 18.22 5.82
CA LEU A 245 -11.78 17.13 6.28
C LEU A 245 -12.33 17.55 7.65
N GLU A 246 -13.65 17.68 7.81
CA GLU A 246 -14.22 17.43 9.13
C GLU A 246 -13.89 15.98 9.45
N ALA A 247 -12.87 15.76 10.26
CA ALA A 247 -12.70 14.48 10.93
C ALA A 247 -14.03 14.21 11.62
N GLY A 248 -14.80 13.25 11.08
CA GLY A 248 -16.08 12.85 11.64
C GLY A 248 -15.91 12.71 13.14
N ALA A 249 -16.77 13.41 13.89
CA ALA A 249 -16.65 13.65 15.32
C ALA A 249 -16.15 12.42 16.09
N ALA A 250 -14.84 12.29 16.25
CA ALA A 250 -14.28 11.56 17.35
C ALA A 250 -14.71 12.38 18.56
N SER A 251 -15.67 11.86 19.32
CA SER A 251 -16.04 12.39 20.62
C SER A 251 -14.79 12.41 21.48
N THR A 252 -14.02 13.50 21.38
CA THR A 252 -12.97 13.80 22.32
C THR A 252 -13.70 14.11 23.60
N ALA A 253 -13.82 13.10 24.46
CA ALA A 253 -14.19 13.29 25.84
C ALA A 253 -13.37 14.48 26.34
N VAL A 254 -14.08 15.55 26.67
CA VAL A 254 -13.53 16.79 27.21
C VAL A 254 -12.58 16.40 28.33
N PRO A 255 -11.28 16.74 28.29
CA PRO A 255 -10.48 16.65 29.49
C PRO A 255 -11.09 17.65 30.46
N SER A 256 -11.81 17.13 31.46
CA SER A 256 -12.34 17.91 32.56
C SER A 256 -11.19 18.72 33.15
N VAL A 257 -11.19 20.02 32.87
CA VAL A 257 -10.30 21.00 33.48
C VAL A 257 -10.71 21.05 34.94
N ALA A 258 -10.12 20.19 35.75
CA ALA A 258 -10.13 20.30 37.19
C ALA A 258 -9.34 21.58 37.52
N THR A 259 -10.08 22.67 37.56
CA THR A 259 -9.63 23.97 38.01
C THR A 259 -9.20 23.80 39.47
N VAL A 260 -7.90 23.70 39.72
CA VAL A 260 -7.33 23.78 41.07
C VAL A 260 -7.47 25.23 41.52
N LEU A 261 -8.61 25.55 42.14
CA LEU A 261 -8.80 26.79 42.86
C LEU A 261 -8.18 26.62 44.25
N LEU A 262 -6.95 27.12 44.36
CA LEU A 262 -6.28 27.45 45.61
C LEU A 262 -7.08 28.57 46.29
N THR A 263 -7.71 28.30 47.43
CA THR A 263 -8.20 29.36 48.34
C THR A 263 -7.51 29.25 49.68
N LEU A 264 -6.51 30.11 49.88
CA LEU A 264 -6.07 30.56 51.19
C LEU A 264 -7.21 31.39 51.83
N ALA A 265 -7.66 30.99 53.01
CA ALA A 265 -8.30 31.88 53.98
C ALA A 265 -8.05 31.28 55.37
N LEU A 266 -7.00 31.75 56.04
CA LEU A 266 -7.04 32.77 57.10
C LEU A 266 -7.52 32.23 58.45
N ILE A 267 -6.50 31.92 59.26
CA ILE A 267 -6.49 31.79 60.71
C ILE A 267 -7.08 33.06 61.35
N ILE A 268 -8.25 32.96 61.98
CA ILE A 268 -8.75 33.82 63.08
C ILE A 268 -9.72 32.93 63.91
N GLN A 269 -9.23 32.25 64.96
CA GLN A 269 -9.45 32.53 66.41
C GLN A 269 -10.66 31.77 67.04
N PRO A 270 -10.69 31.48 68.36
CA PRO A 270 -10.36 32.37 69.49
C PRO A 270 -9.04 32.08 70.21
#